data_AF-A0A3P7PBC3-F1
#
_entry.id   AF-A0A3P7PBC3-F1
#
_cell.length_a   1.000
_cell.length_b   1.000
_cell.length_c   1.000
_cell.angle_alpha   90.00
_cell.angle_beta   90.00
_cell.angle_gamma   90.00
#
_symmetry.space_group_name_H-M   'P 1'
#
loop_
_entity.id
_entity.type
_entity.pdbx_description
1 polymer ?
#
loop_
_entity_poly.entity_id
_entity_poly.type
_entity_poly.pdbx_seq_one_letter_code
_entity_poly.pdbx_strand_id
1 'polypeptide(L)' 'MNRDTWDLVALRDGRFTISTETLSPYPDSPLYPLVKEGRELRKPFVHVVAPPAEPVFKLKRKL' A
#
# COMPACT_ATOMS: atom_id res chain seq x y z
N MET A 1 -6.92 -11.00 1.98
CA MET A 1 -5.98 -11.23 3.09
C MET A 1 -6.43 -12.48 3.81
N ASN A 2 -5.63 -13.53 3.76
CA ASN A 2 -5.92 -14.76 4.50
C ASN A 2 -5.62 -14.48 5.98
N ARG A 3 -6.60 -14.66 6.87
CA ARG A 3 -6.46 -14.34 8.31
C ARG A 3 -5.67 -15.40 9.08
N ASP A 4 -5.49 -16.57 8.49
CA ASP A 4 -4.77 -17.68 9.12
C ASP A 4 -3.27 -17.59 8.84
N THR A 5 -2.89 -17.10 7.66
CA THR A 5 -1.49 -17.00 7.23
C THR A 5 -0.97 -15.57 7.19
N TRP A 6 -1.85 -14.57 7.27
CA TRP A 6 -1.52 -13.15 7.10
C TRP A 6 -0.88 -12.83 5.74
N ASP A 7 -1.17 -13.65 4.72
CA ASP A 7 -0.62 -13.47 3.38
C ASP A 7 -1.05 -12.15 2.74
N LEU A 8 -0.06 -11.44 2.21
CA LEU A 8 -0.25 -10.26 1.39
C LEU A 8 -0.37 -10.68 -0.07
N VAL A 9 -1.46 -10.28 -0.71
CA VAL A 9 -1.75 -10.56 -2.13
C VAL A 9 -1.87 -9.23 -2.86
N ALA A 10 -1.24 -9.14 -4.03
CA ALA A 10 -1.31 -7.96 -4.87
C ALA A 10 -2.77 -7.68 -5.30
N LEU A 11 -3.22 -6.42 -5.16
CA LEU A 11 -4.55 -5.99 -5.58
C LEU A 11 -4.62 -5.55 -7.05
N ARG A 12 -3.47 -5.40 -7.70
CA ARG A 12 -3.33 -4.95 -9.10
C ARG A 12 -2.03 -5.47 -9.69
N ASP A 13 -1.97 -5.53 -11.01
CA ASP A 13 -0.75 -5.85 -11.74
C ASP A 13 0.27 -4.71 -11.64
N GLY A 14 1.55 -5.06 -11.60
CA GLY A 14 2.63 -4.08 -11.55
C GLY A 14 3.95 -4.64 -11.04
N ARG A 15 4.92 -3.73 -10.87
CA ARG A 15 6.23 -4.05 -10.31
C ARG A 15 6.16 -4.09 -8.79
N PHE A 16 6.63 -5.19 -8.21
CA PHE A 16 6.82 -5.33 -6.77
C PHE A 16 8.05 -4.56 -6.29
N THR A 17 7.93 -3.86 -5.17
CA THR A 17 9.05 -3.19 -4.51
C THR A 17 8.89 -3.20 -2.99
N ILE A 18 10.02 -3.16 -2.28
CA ILE A 18 10.08 -3.07 -0.82
C ILE A 18 10.76 -1.75 -0.45
N SER A 19 10.17 -1.01 0.48
CA SER A 19 10.74 0.22 1.05
C SER A 19 10.82 0.09 2.57
N THR A 20 11.62 0.93 3.22
CA THR A 20 11.61 1.10 4.68
C THR A 20 10.95 2.43 5.01
N GLU A 21 9.79 2.38 5.64
CA GLU A 21 8.94 3.55 5.90
C GLU A 21 8.65 3.72 7.38
N THR A 22 8.33 4.96 7.76
CA THR A 22 7.92 5.30 9.12
C THR A 22 6.49 4.83 9.36
N LEU A 23 6.31 4.01 10.39
CA LEU A 23 5.03 3.41 10.76
C LEU A 23 4.11 4.47 11.39
N SER A 24 2.93 4.62 10.81
CA SER A 24 1.83 5.41 11.37
C SER A 24 0.64 4.48 11.67
N PRO A 25 0.57 3.88 12.88
CA PRO A 25 -0.44 2.89 13.20
C PRO A 25 -1.80 3.53 13.53
N TYR A 26 -2.89 2.80 13.36
CA TYR A 26 -4.22 3.22 13.81
C TYR A 26 -4.31 3.28 15.34
N PRO A 27 -5.20 4.11 15.93
CA PRO A 27 -5.33 4.27 17.39
C PRO A 27 -5.61 3.01 18.20
N ASP A 28 -6.25 2.01 17.60
CA ASP A 28 -6.56 0.70 18.18
C ASP A 28 -5.38 -0.28 18.10
N SER A 29 -4.32 0.06 17.37
CA SER A 29 -3.12 -0.75 17.28
C SER A 29 -2.35 -0.75 18.61
N PRO A 30 -1.79 -1.91 19.04
CA PRO A 30 -0.92 -1.97 20.22
C PRO A 30 0.37 -1.14 20.06
N LEU A 31 0.73 -0.74 18.84
CA LEU A 31 1.91 0.07 18.55
C LEU A 31 1.64 1.58 18.62
N TYR A 32 0.38 1.98 18.69
CA TYR A 32 -0.01 3.39 18.68
C TYR A 32 0.52 4.21 19.86
N PRO A 33 0.49 3.73 21.13
CA PRO A 33 1.01 4.50 22.25
C PRO A 33 2.49 4.85 22.06
N LEU A 34 3.30 3.90 21.59
CA LEU A 34 4.74 4.10 21.37
C LEU A 34 5.02 5.19 20.35
N VAL A 35 4.29 5.18 19.22
CA VAL A 35 4.45 6.20 18.17
C VAL A 35 3.94 7.56 18.65
N LYS A 36 2.82 7.58 19.38
CA LYS A 36 2.25 8.80 19.96
C LYS A 36 3.17 9.47 20.99
N GLU A 37 3.93 8.67 21.74
CA GLU A 37 4.98 9.13 22.68
C GLU A 37 6.23 9.68 21.98
N GLY A 38 6.26 9.66 20.64
CA GLY A 38 7.34 10.22 19.83
C GLY A 38 8.40 9.22 19.39
N ARG A 39 8.21 7.91 19.60
CA ARG A 39 9.11 6.90 19.02
C ARG A 39 8.87 6.77 17.52
N GLU A 40 9.94 6.93 16.74
CA GLU A 40 9.90 6.60 15.33
C GLU A 40 10.15 5.10 15.14
N LEU A 41 9.16 4.40 14.56
CA LEU A 41 9.28 3.00 14.18
C LEU A 41 9.41 2.91 12.67
N ARG A 42 10.53 2.38 12.15
CA ARG A 42 10.72 2.15 10.72
C ARG A 42 10.54 0.68 10.40
N LYS A 43 9.72 0.36 9.41
CA LYS A 43 9.38 -1.02 9.02
C LYS A 43 9.46 -1.22 7.51
N PRO A 44 9.70 -2.46 7.05
CA PRO A 44 9.57 -2.78 5.63
C PRO A 44 8.10 -2.74 5.22
N PHE A 45 7.81 -2.05 4.13
CA PHE A 45 6.51 -2.05 3.46
C PHE A 45 6.65 -2.61 2.05
N VAL A 46 5.61 -3.32 1.61
CA VAL A 46 5.52 -3.90 0.27
C VAL A 46 4.57 -3.09 -0.58
N HIS A 47 5.00 -2.75 -1.79
CA HIS A 47 4.23 -1.96 -2.74
C HIS A 47 4.15 -2.65 -4.08
N VAL A 48 3.05 -2.39 -4.79
CA VAL A 48 2.90 -2.72 -6.20
C VAL A 48 2.74 -1.43 -6.98
N VAL A 49 3.75 -1.10 -7.79
CA VAL A 49 3.76 0.04 -8.69
C VAL A 49 3.13 -0.40 -9.99
N ALA A 50 1.88 0.02 -10.22
CA ALA A 50 1.18 -0.25 -11.47
C ALA A 50 1.91 0.42 -12.64
N PRO A 51 1.91 -0.18 -13.84
CA PRO A 51 2.36 0.51 -15.03
C PRO A 51 1.53 1.79 -15.23
N PRO A 52 2.12 2.85 -15.83
CA PRO A 52 1.36 4.04 -16.18
C PRO A 52 0.14 3.63 -17.01
N ALA A 53 -1.05 4.05 -16.58
CA ALA A 53 -2.24 3.90 -17.39
C ALA A 53 -2.17 4.97 -18.48
N GLU A 54 -1.94 4.59 -19.72
CA GLU A 54 -2.19 5.47 -20.87
C GLU A 54 -3.67 5.36 -21.20
N PRO A 55 -4.50 6.37 -20.86
CA PRO A 55 -5.92 6.30 -21.14
C PRO A 55 -6.12 6.34 -22.66
N VAL A 56 -6.58 5.23 -23.23
CA VAL A 56 -6.95 5.16 -24.64
C VAL A 56 -8.38 5.66 -24.80
N PHE A 57 -8.53 6.94 -25.13
CA PHE A 57 -9.83 7.51 -25.48
C PHE A 57 -10.18 7.17 -26.93
N LYS A 58 -11.36 6.58 -27.15
CA LYS A 58 -11.90 6.34 -28.49
C LYS A 58 -13.19 7.14 -28.68
N LEU A 59 -13.26 7.88 -29.78
CA LEU A 59 -14.48 8.58 -30.19
C LEU A 59 -15.56 7.54 -30.51
N LYS A 60 -16.66 7.52 -29.74
CA LYS A 60 -17.75 6.55 -29.95
C LYS A 60 -18.71 6.96 -31.07
N ARG A 61 -18.95 8.26 -31.26
CA ARG A 61 -19.87 8.80 -32.30
C ARG A 61 -19.57 10.27 -32.56
N LYS A 62 -19.58 10.71 -33.82
CA LYS A 62 -19.78 12.11 -34.21
C LYS A 62 -21.27 12.35 -34.39
N LEU A 63 -21.79 13.37 -33.70
CA LEU A 63 -23.15 13.88 -33.87
C LEU A 63 -23.26 14.70 -35.16
#